data_AF-A0A2N8MWI1-F1
#
_entry.id   AF-A0A2N8MWI1-F1
#
_cell.length_a   1.000
_cell.length_b   1.000
_cell.length_c   1.000
_cell.angle_alpha   90.00
_cell.angle_beta   90.00
_cell.angle_gamma   90.00
#
_symmetry.space_group_name_H-M   'P 1'
#
loop_
_entity.id
_entity.type
_entity.pdbx_description
1 polymer ?
#
loop_
_entity_poly.entity_id
_entity_poly.type
_entity_poly.pdbx_seq_one_letter_code
_entity_poly.pdbx_strand_id
1 'polypeptide(L)'
;MIHEVASSLPQFKTLRFTQGLNIVLADRTEKSEQTDTRNGSGKSSLVEIFHYLLGGRADPRSMFRQPPLDAHWFAMTFDLAGQRVRVQRDGATPGKVTVASINDEGVVENEETISNEQWKQRLAADVFGLTGGGDWAPSFRSCISYFLRRQSVGAFQTPAKHFSQQMTWDVQVNLSFLLGLDVELPRAWQRLRERERQMDTLRKAAKGGALGDIVGNSGELASELAGAEDELNTLTSAVADFTVIPTYVTVEAEVTRLGQRIRGLNNQIVSDREYLAQLESSFDEVQTARSAGLVELYAAAEVQLPAVALAAYDDVQTFHDSIIANRRQYLAAEIRRINGDLTTNTAERDRIAGQRSDGLRLLASGGAVETLLELQRDIAKRQVRVEQLRQRYENAVALESQQGELRLERQTLAANLTRDLAERQQVLRPAFVIFERLSQRLYADQQHGRLVINATDNGPETSATIPRGRSKGITNMQVYCFDITLVTLWSRQQRGPGFLVHDSHLFDGVDERQRASALQLGAEYAAAEGFQYVVTLNSDEIPKELPDGTLVEDFVLPQRLTDHGEDGGLFGIRF
;
A
#
# COMPACT_ATOMS: atom_id res chain seq x y z
N MET A 1 44.87 6.87 -17.41
CA MET A 1 45.75 6.89 -16.21
C MET A 1 45.59 8.22 -15.49
N ILE A 2 45.78 8.29 -14.17
CA ILE A 2 45.88 9.55 -13.43
C ILE A 2 47.32 10.06 -13.50
N HIS A 3 47.52 11.33 -13.86
CA HIS A 3 48.85 11.96 -13.97
C HIS A 3 49.19 12.81 -12.76
N GLU A 4 48.22 13.61 -12.30
CA GLU A 4 48.45 14.61 -11.25
C GLU A 4 47.18 14.85 -10.43
N VAL A 5 47.35 15.10 -9.12
CA VAL A 5 46.33 15.69 -8.25
C VAL A 5 46.91 16.93 -7.58
N ALA A 6 46.20 18.06 -7.68
CA ALA A 6 46.63 19.36 -7.19
C ALA A 6 45.48 20.13 -6.51
N SER A 7 45.81 21.21 -5.80
CA SER A 7 44.85 22.12 -5.17
C SER A 7 45.38 23.56 -5.16
N SER A 8 44.50 24.55 -4.99
CA SER A 8 44.91 25.93 -4.68
C SER A 8 45.33 26.17 -3.24
N LEU A 9 45.20 25.16 -2.37
CA LEU A 9 45.76 25.22 -1.02
C LEU A 9 47.28 25.39 -1.09
N PRO A 10 47.88 26.44 -0.47
CA PRO A 10 49.30 26.73 -0.61
C PRO A 10 50.24 25.60 -0.18
N GLN A 11 49.84 24.82 0.83
CA GLN A 11 50.64 23.73 1.40
C GLN A 11 50.18 22.35 0.93
N PHE A 12 49.30 22.26 -0.07
CA PHE A 12 48.84 20.97 -0.58
C PHE A 12 49.98 20.20 -1.25
N LYS A 13 50.15 18.95 -0.84
CA LYS A 13 51.15 18.05 -1.41
C LYS A 13 50.66 17.54 -2.77
N THR A 14 51.08 18.22 -3.83
CA THR A 14 50.74 17.82 -5.21
C THR A 14 51.33 16.44 -5.51
N LEU A 15 50.47 15.49 -5.84
CA LEU A 15 50.87 14.11 -6.15
C LEU A 15 50.98 13.94 -7.66
N ARG A 16 52.12 13.44 -8.12
CA ARG A 16 52.36 13.06 -9.52
C ARG A 16 52.49 11.54 -9.60
N PHE A 17 51.72 10.93 -10.48
CA PHE A 17 51.63 9.48 -10.60
C PHE A 17 52.26 9.01 -11.91
N THR A 18 52.73 7.77 -11.91
CA THR A 18 53.35 7.08 -13.05
C THR A 18 52.49 5.90 -13.51
N GLN A 19 52.84 5.26 -14.62
CA GLN A 19 52.21 4.01 -15.04
C GLN A 19 52.54 2.86 -14.07
N GLY A 20 51.65 1.87 -13.98
CA GLY A 20 51.85 0.71 -13.09
C GLY A 20 51.48 0.99 -11.63
N LEU A 21 52.23 0.40 -10.70
CA LEU A 21 52.01 0.53 -9.25
C LEU A 21 52.54 1.87 -8.73
N ASN A 22 51.71 2.56 -7.95
CA ASN A 22 52.01 3.81 -7.27
C ASN A 22 51.65 3.68 -5.78
N ILE A 23 52.63 3.84 -4.89
CA ILE A 23 52.44 3.74 -3.44
C ILE A 23 52.55 5.13 -2.82
N VAL A 24 51.46 5.58 -2.19
CA VAL A 24 51.43 6.81 -1.39
C VAL A 24 51.65 6.44 0.07
N LEU A 25 52.83 6.77 0.60
CA LEU A 25 53.18 6.45 1.99
C LEU A 25 52.75 7.54 2.97
N ALA A 26 52.26 7.09 4.12
CA ALA A 26 52.12 7.89 5.32
C ALA A 26 53.09 7.45 6.42
N ASP A 27 54.03 8.33 6.77
CA ASP A 27 54.98 8.11 7.85
C ASP A 27 54.28 8.23 9.20
N ARG A 28 54.41 7.20 10.06
CA ARG A 28 53.93 7.23 11.47
C ARG A 28 55.04 7.73 12.37
N THR A 29 54.71 8.55 13.37
CA THR A 29 55.65 8.96 14.41
C THR A 29 55.35 8.31 15.76
N GLU A 30 56.40 8.05 16.56
CA GLU A 30 56.33 7.34 17.86
C GLU A 30 55.41 8.02 18.91
N LYS A 31 55.03 9.29 18.71
CA LYS A 31 54.13 10.04 19.62
C LYS A 31 52.64 9.81 19.37
N SER A 32 52.27 9.05 18.34
CA SER A 32 50.86 8.81 17.97
C SER A 32 50.18 7.72 18.82
N GLU A 33 50.82 7.24 19.88
CA GLU A 33 50.24 6.28 20.83
C GLU A 33 49.59 7.00 22.02
N GLN A 34 48.26 7.09 22.01
CA GLN A 34 47.32 7.00 23.15
C GLN A 34 46.16 8.01 23.20
N THR A 35 46.10 9.06 22.37
CA THR A 35 44.94 9.99 22.40
C THR A 35 44.51 10.61 21.07
N ASP A 36 45.31 10.57 20.00
CA ASP A 36 44.89 11.08 18.69
C ASP A 36 44.08 10.00 17.94
N THR A 37 42.76 10.12 18.02
CA THR A 37 41.84 9.26 17.26
C THR A 37 42.04 9.44 15.75
N ARG A 38 42.64 8.43 15.10
CA ARG A 38 42.49 8.03 13.68
C ARG A 38 42.95 9.04 12.60
N ASN A 39 44.07 8.70 11.95
CA ASN A 39 44.28 8.89 10.50
C ASN A 39 44.31 10.33 9.93
N GLY A 40 44.99 11.28 10.59
CA GLY A 40 45.15 12.67 10.11
C GLY A 40 46.08 12.89 8.91
N SER A 41 46.85 11.87 8.47
CA SER A 41 47.83 12.01 7.36
C SER A 41 47.24 12.36 5.98
N GLY A 42 45.94 12.12 5.74
CA GLY A 42 45.28 12.42 4.46
C GLY A 42 45.18 11.27 3.44
N LYS A 43 45.52 10.02 3.82
CA LYS A 43 45.38 8.83 2.94
C LYS A 43 43.97 8.62 2.41
N SER A 44 43.00 8.46 3.30
CA SER A 44 41.57 8.33 2.92
C SER A 44 41.05 9.59 2.23
N SER A 45 41.59 10.76 2.58
CA SER A 45 41.22 12.03 1.97
C SER A 45 41.61 12.10 0.49
N LEU A 46 42.70 11.46 0.06
CA LEU A 46 43.05 11.32 -1.36
C LEU A 46 41.96 10.57 -2.13
N VAL A 47 41.46 9.47 -1.57
CA VAL A 47 40.37 8.68 -2.16
C VAL A 47 39.09 9.51 -2.26
N GLU A 48 38.78 10.32 -1.24
CA GLU A 48 37.64 11.24 -1.29
C GLU A 48 37.83 12.35 -2.36
N ILE A 49 39.06 12.85 -2.59
CA ILE A 49 39.36 13.80 -3.67
C ILE A 49 39.07 13.16 -5.03
N PHE A 50 39.52 11.93 -5.28
CA PHE A 50 39.19 11.22 -6.51
C PHE A 50 37.68 11.06 -6.68
N HIS A 51 36.96 10.68 -5.62
CA HIS A 51 35.50 10.57 -5.69
C HIS A 51 34.83 11.90 -5.97
N TYR A 52 35.31 12.99 -5.37
CA TYR A 52 34.83 14.33 -5.62
C TYR A 52 35.05 14.70 -7.08
N LEU A 53 36.27 14.60 -7.59
CA LEU A 53 36.59 15.00 -8.96
C LEU A 53 35.89 14.13 -10.02
N LEU A 54 35.61 12.86 -9.72
CA LEU A 54 34.83 11.96 -10.59
C LEU A 54 33.31 12.11 -10.42
N GLY A 55 32.83 13.24 -9.91
CA GLY A 55 31.40 13.56 -9.90
C GLY A 55 30.63 13.15 -8.63
N GLY A 56 31.34 12.95 -7.51
CA GLY A 56 30.74 12.75 -6.19
C GLY A 56 29.91 13.96 -5.75
N ARG A 57 28.86 13.72 -4.95
CA ARG A 57 28.10 14.79 -4.31
C ARG A 57 28.89 15.34 -3.12
N ALA A 58 28.97 16.66 -3.01
CA ALA A 58 29.48 17.34 -1.83
C ALA A 58 28.30 17.98 -1.07
N ASP A 59 27.70 17.18 -0.20
CA ASP A 59 26.64 17.64 0.71
C ASP A 59 27.19 18.71 1.66
N PRO A 60 26.35 19.52 2.33
CA PRO A 60 26.82 20.61 3.18
C PRO A 60 27.79 20.21 4.29
N ARG A 61 27.82 18.92 4.70
CA ARG A 61 28.75 18.37 5.70
C ARG A 61 30.03 17.75 5.09
N SER A 62 30.17 17.78 3.76
CA SER A 62 31.35 17.27 3.08
C SER A 62 32.58 18.11 3.44
N MET A 63 33.74 17.46 3.60
CA MET A 63 34.99 18.15 3.95
C MET A 63 35.34 19.27 2.96
N PHE A 64 35.02 19.10 1.68
CA PHE A 64 35.25 20.10 0.63
C PHE A 64 34.43 21.38 0.80
N ARG A 65 33.42 21.36 1.68
CA ARG A 65 32.53 22.50 1.96
C ARG A 65 32.69 23.03 3.37
N GLN A 66 33.71 22.57 4.10
CA GLN A 66 34.06 23.07 5.41
C GLN A 66 35.28 23.99 5.30
N PRO A 67 35.33 25.10 6.06
CA PRO A 67 36.55 25.88 6.19
C PRO A 67 37.73 25.05 6.71
N PRO A 68 38.96 25.31 6.22
CA PRO A 68 39.29 26.28 5.18
C PRO A 68 39.11 25.75 3.74
N LEU A 69 38.72 24.48 3.53
CA LEU A 69 38.66 23.86 2.20
C LEU A 69 37.61 24.45 1.25
N ASP A 70 36.57 25.05 1.80
CA ASP A 70 35.48 25.67 1.02
C ASP A 70 35.97 26.82 0.14
N ALA A 71 37.09 27.47 0.48
CA ALA A 71 37.72 28.54 -0.29
C ALA A 71 38.70 28.06 -1.37
N HIS A 72 38.89 26.74 -1.52
CA HIS A 72 39.89 26.18 -2.41
C HIS A 72 39.32 25.24 -3.47
N TRP A 73 40.04 25.11 -4.58
CA TRP A 73 39.75 24.13 -5.62
C TRP A 73 40.66 22.92 -5.49
N PHE A 74 40.16 21.80 -5.97
CA PHE A 74 40.91 20.56 -6.19
C PHE A 74 40.86 20.22 -7.67
N ALA A 75 41.96 19.71 -8.22
CA ALA A 75 42.03 19.31 -9.62
C ALA A 75 42.76 17.97 -9.79
N MET A 76 42.38 17.24 -10.83
CA MET A 76 43.00 15.99 -11.25
C MET A 76 43.20 16.00 -12.75
N THR A 77 44.40 15.68 -13.20
CA THR A 77 44.71 15.46 -14.60
C THR A 77 44.78 13.95 -14.84
N PHE A 78 43.99 13.44 -15.77
CA PHE A 78 43.90 12.01 -16.08
C PHE A 78 43.51 11.78 -17.55
N ASP A 79 43.77 10.58 -18.06
CA ASP A 79 43.31 10.19 -19.40
C ASP A 79 41.84 9.75 -19.36
N LEU A 80 41.02 10.37 -20.21
CA LEU A 80 39.62 10.05 -20.42
C LEU A 80 39.40 9.79 -21.92
N ALA A 81 38.94 8.60 -22.29
CA ALA A 81 38.71 8.19 -23.68
C ALA A 81 39.93 8.42 -24.61
N GLY A 82 41.14 8.26 -24.09
CA GLY A 82 42.39 8.48 -24.83
C GLY A 82 42.87 9.93 -24.93
N GLN A 83 42.14 10.88 -24.33
CA GLN A 83 42.54 12.29 -24.25
C GLN A 83 42.96 12.66 -22.84
N ARG A 84 43.98 13.51 -22.69
CA ARG A 84 44.36 14.03 -21.38
C ARG A 84 43.42 15.15 -20.97
N VAL A 85 42.78 14.99 -19.82
CA VAL A 85 41.78 15.91 -19.30
C VAL A 85 42.14 16.34 -17.89
N ARG A 86 42.05 17.64 -17.60
CA ARG A 86 42.08 18.20 -16.25
C ARG A 86 40.66 18.53 -15.81
N VAL A 87 40.24 17.91 -14.73
CA VAL A 87 38.99 18.23 -14.04
C VAL A 87 39.30 19.04 -12.79
N GLN A 88 38.57 20.12 -12.56
CA GLN A 88 38.68 20.97 -11.39
C GLN A 88 37.30 21.21 -10.78
N ARG A 89 37.25 21.18 -9.44
CA ARG A 89 36.05 21.50 -8.66
C ARG A 89 36.39 22.34 -7.45
N ASP A 90 35.51 23.27 -7.14
CA ASP A 90 35.66 24.28 -6.08
C ASP A 90 34.71 23.97 -4.91
N GLY A 91 35.18 24.16 -3.67
CA GLY A 91 34.41 23.93 -2.46
C GLY A 91 33.19 24.85 -2.29
N ALA A 92 33.27 26.10 -2.74
CA ALA A 92 32.21 27.10 -2.67
C ALA A 92 31.13 26.86 -3.73
N THR A 93 31.51 26.31 -4.89
CA THR A 93 30.58 26.01 -6.00
C THR A 93 30.54 24.52 -6.37
N PRO A 94 30.16 23.63 -5.44
CA PRO A 94 30.29 22.18 -5.59
C PRO A 94 29.45 21.60 -6.73
N GLY A 95 28.44 22.32 -7.24
CA GLY A 95 27.62 21.88 -8.37
C GLY A 95 28.28 22.03 -9.74
N LYS A 96 29.37 22.80 -9.83
CA LYS A 96 30.07 23.11 -11.08
C LYS A 96 31.36 22.29 -11.19
N VAL A 97 31.69 21.93 -12.41
CA VAL A 97 32.89 21.17 -12.77
C VAL A 97 33.54 21.85 -13.96
N THR A 98 34.78 22.28 -13.81
CA THR A 98 35.59 22.81 -14.92
C THR A 98 36.38 21.66 -15.52
N VAL A 99 36.25 21.47 -16.83
CA VAL A 99 36.88 20.38 -17.58
C VAL A 99 37.71 21.00 -18.70
N ALA A 100 39.00 20.72 -18.70
CA ALA A 100 39.96 21.20 -19.69
C ALA A 100 40.61 20.03 -20.42
N SER A 101 40.64 20.09 -21.74
CA SER A 101 41.46 19.18 -22.58
C SER A 101 42.87 19.72 -22.67
N ILE A 102 43.85 18.84 -22.52
CA ILE A 102 45.27 19.18 -22.45
C ILE A 102 46.02 18.37 -23.51
N ASN A 103 46.88 19.04 -24.29
CA ASN A 103 47.74 18.36 -25.25
C ASN A 103 48.97 17.72 -24.57
N ASP A 104 49.79 17.01 -25.35
CA ASP A 104 50.98 16.33 -24.80
C ASP A 104 52.01 17.30 -24.20
N GLU A 105 52.01 18.56 -24.61
CA GLU A 105 52.89 19.62 -24.10
C GLU A 105 52.35 20.28 -22.82
N GLY A 106 51.16 19.89 -22.34
CA GLY A 106 50.55 20.44 -21.13
C GLY A 106 49.75 21.73 -21.35
N VAL A 107 49.52 22.13 -22.60
CA VAL A 107 48.75 23.32 -22.96
C VAL A 107 47.26 22.99 -23.00
N VAL A 108 46.45 23.87 -22.42
CA VAL A 108 44.98 23.78 -22.45
C VAL A 108 44.50 24.11 -23.86
N GLU A 109 43.83 23.16 -24.51
CA GLU A 109 43.26 23.34 -25.86
C GLU A 109 41.85 23.89 -25.79
N ASN A 110 41.02 23.31 -24.92
CA ASN A 110 39.65 23.74 -24.66
C ASN A 110 39.35 23.63 -23.17
N GLU A 111 38.57 24.57 -22.65
CA GLU A 111 38.08 24.57 -21.27
C GLU A 111 36.58 24.89 -21.27
N GLU A 112 35.82 24.14 -20.50
CA GLU A 112 34.40 24.38 -20.27
C GLU A 112 34.03 24.20 -18.80
N THR A 113 32.95 24.85 -18.37
CA THR A 113 32.37 24.62 -17.04
C THR A 113 30.96 24.07 -17.19
N ILE A 114 30.76 22.85 -16.70
CA ILE A 114 29.51 22.10 -16.79
C ILE A 114 28.96 21.78 -15.40
N SER A 115 27.69 21.38 -15.35
CA SER A 115 27.10 20.87 -14.11
C SER A 115 27.69 19.50 -13.75
N ASN A 116 27.68 19.17 -12.46
CA ASN A 116 28.10 17.85 -12.00
C ASN A 116 27.23 16.70 -12.58
N GLU A 117 25.99 16.96 -12.97
CA GLU A 117 25.14 15.98 -13.66
C GLU A 117 25.61 15.72 -15.09
N GLN A 118 25.92 16.77 -15.86
CA GLN A 118 26.51 16.64 -17.20
C GLN A 118 27.87 15.94 -17.14
N TRP A 119 28.69 16.26 -16.14
CA TRP A 119 29.98 15.60 -15.94
C TRP A 119 29.82 14.10 -15.69
N LYS A 120 28.88 13.70 -14.83
CA LYS A 120 28.57 12.28 -14.61
C LYS A 120 28.08 11.59 -15.87
N GLN A 121 27.28 12.24 -16.70
CA GLN A 121 26.81 11.67 -17.98
C GLN A 121 27.98 11.46 -18.95
N ARG A 122 28.89 12.42 -19.06
CA ARG A 122 30.10 12.29 -19.86
C ARG A 122 30.97 11.14 -19.37
N LEU A 123 31.27 11.09 -18.08
CA LEU A 123 32.01 9.99 -17.48
C LEU A 123 31.32 8.62 -17.69
N ALA A 124 29.99 8.58 -17.61
CA ALA A 124 29.22 7.34 -17.85
C ALA A 124 29.43 6.81 -19.27
N ALA A 125 29.35 7.70 -20.27
CA ALA A 125 29.56 7.37 -21.68
C ALA A 125 31.03 7.02 -21.97
N ASP A 126 31.97 7.85 -21.53
CA ASP A 126 33.38 7.73 -21.92
C ASP A 126 34.10 6.58 -21.20
N VAL A 127 33.77 6.34 -19.93
CA VAL A 127 34.44 5.31 -19.11
C VAL A 127 33.80 3.94 -19.30
N PHE A 128 32.46 3.88 -19.22
CA PHE A 128 31.72 2.63 -19.22
C PHE A 128 30.84 2.44 -20.45
N GLY A 129 30.72 3.40 -21.38
CA GLY A 129 29.80 3.33 -22.52
C GLY A 129 28.34 3.22 -22.12
N LEU A 130 27.98 3.82 -20.98
CA LEU A 130 26.59 3.88 -20.52
C LEU A 130 25.85 4.97 -21.31
N THR A 131 25.24 4.57 -22.42
CA THR A 131 24.43 5.45 -23.28
C THR A 131 22.95 5.24 -22.99
N GLY A 132 22.46 5.81 -21.89
CA GLY A 132 21.03 5.72 -21.57
C GLY A 132 20.73 5.94 -20.09
N GLY A 133 19.65 6.69 -19.84
CA GLY A 133 19.00 6.75 -18.54
C GLY A 133 17.78 5.84 -18.50
N GLY A 134 17.28 5.56 -17.31
CA GLY A 134 16.05 4.80 -17.11
C GLY A 134 15.99 4.24 -15.71
N ASP A 135 14.81 3.81 -15.30
CA ASP A 135 14.61 3.28 -13.96
C ASP A 135 15.52 2.06 -13.74
N TRP A 136 16.20 2.07 -12.60
CA TRP A 136 17.08 0.99 -12.14
C TRP A 136 18.26 0.68 -13.07
N ALA A 137 18.69 1.61 -13.93
CA ALA A 137 19.84 1.40 -14.82
C ALA A 137 21.19 1.47 -14.07
N PRO A 138 22.26 0.83 -14.61
CA PRO A 138 23.61 0.99 -14.07
C PRO A 138 24.02 2.47 -14.04
N SER A 139 24.70 2.88 -12.99
CA SER A 139 25.14 4.27 -12.84
C SER A 139 26.66 4.36 -12.83
N PHE A 140 27.21 5.43 -13.44
CA PHE A 140 28.64 5.69 -13.39
C PHE A 140 29.17 5.69 -11.95
N ARG A 141 28.45 6.32 -11.02
CA ARG A 141 28.87 6.46 -9.62
C ARG A 141 28.89 5.14 -8.85
N SER A 142 27.93 4.25 -9.11
CA SER A 142 27.95 2.91 -8.51
C SER A 142 29.07 2.06 -9.13
N CYS A 143 29.22 2.09 -10.47
CA CYS A 143 30.25 1.33 -11.18
C CYS A 143 31.68 1.75 -10.78
N ILE A 144 32.00 3.04 -10.82
CA ILE A 144 33.35 3.56 -10.50
C ILE A 144 33.75 3.25 -9.04
N SER A 145 32.79 3.12 -8.13
CA SER A 145 33.05 2.87 -6.71
C SER A 145 33.63 1.47 -6.43
N TYR A 146 33.55 0.52 -7.38
CA TYR A 146 34.27 -0.75 -7.29
C TYR A 146 35.76 -0.63 -7.65
N PHE A 147 36.15 0.43 -8.37
CA PHE A 147 37.54 0.72 -8.75
C PHE A 147 38.19 1.77 -7.84
N LEU A 148 37.39 2.39 -6.97
CA LEU A 148 37.78 3.43 -6.04
C LEU A 148 36.97 3.21 -4.77
N ARG A 149 37.43 2.33 -3.88
CA ARG A 149 36.68 1.97 -2.67
C ARG A 149 36.96 2.93 -1.53
N ARG A 150 35.90 3.32 -0.81
CA ARG A 150 35.96 4.22 0.35
C ARG A 150 35.75 3.50 1.67
N GLN A 151 36.71 3.64 2.57
CA GLN A 151 36.57 3.13 3.94
C GLN A 151 35.43 3.82 4.70
N SER A 152 35.22 5.13 4.48
CA SER A 152 34.20 5.96 5.17
C SER A 152 32.78 5.42 5.05
N VAL A 153 32.49 4.64 4.00
CA VAL A 153 31.17 4.05 3.71
C VAL A 153 31.17 2.52 3.88
N GLY A 154 32.24 1.93 4.42
CA GLY A 154 32.37 0.50 4.64
C GLY A 154 32.55 -0.31 3.35
N ALA A 155 33.20 0.25 2.33
CA ALA A 155 33.38 -0.41 1.04
C ALA A 155 34.23 -1.69 1.09
N PHE A 156 35.00 -1.93 2.15
CA PHE A 156 35.84 -3.14 2.28
C PHE A 156 35.16 -4.28 3.05
N GLN A 157 33.87 -4.16 3.40
CA GLN A 157 33.17 -5.18 4.19
C GLN A 157 32.86 -6.46 3.40
N THR A 158 32.54 -6.33 2.11
CA THR A 158 32.23 -7.47 1.25
C THR A 158 32.67 -7.17 -0.18
N PRO A 159 33.15 -8.16 -0.95
CA PRO A 159 33.52 -7.95 -2.35
C PRO A 159 32.36 -7.40 -3.20
N ALA A 160 31.15 -7.91 -2.98
CA ALA A 160 29.98 -7.56 -3.79
C ALA A 160 29.45 -6.13 -3.56
N LYS A 161 29.80 -5.46 -2.45
CA LYS A 161 29.26 -4.13 -2.13
C LYS A 161 30.36 -3.08 -2.03
N HIS A 162 30.18 -1.94 -2.68
CA HIS A 162 31.04 -0.76 -2.48
C HIS A 162 30.50 0.20 -1.41
N PHE A 163 29.32 -0.08 -0.84
CA PHE A 163 28.71 0.66 0.26
C PHE A 163 27.98 -0.32 1.18
N SER A 164 28.17 -0.20 2.50
CA SER A 164 27.58 -1.15 3.46
C SER A 164 26.05 -1.26 3.36
N GLN A 165 25.37 -0.11 3.19
CA GLN A 165 23.91 -0.01 3.03
C GLN A 165 23.46 0.03 1.56
N GLN A 166 24.29 -0.47 0.63
CA GLN A 166 23.93 -0.55 -0.77
C GLN A 166 22.67 -1.41 -0.96
N MET A 167 21.70 -0.86 -1.70
CA MET A 167 20.45 -1.54 -1.99
C MET A 167 20.68 -2.75 -2.88
N THR A 168 19.90 -3.82 -2.70
CA THR A 168 20.05 -5.07 -3.45
C THR A 168 20.01 -4.86 -4.96
N TRP A 169 19.06 -4.05 -5.47
CA TRP A 169 18.97 -3.77 -6.90
C TRP A 169 20.23 -3.08 -7.44
N ASP A 170 20.82 -2.16 -6.67
CA ASP A 170 21.99 -1.39 -7.08
C ASP A 170 23.22 -2.30 -7.15
N VAL A 171 23.39 -3.23 -6.19
CA VAL A 171 24.41 -4.28 -6.28
C VAL A 171 24.19 -5.14 -7.53
N GLN A 172 22.97 -5.66 -7.70
CA GLN A 172 22.63 -6.61 -8.76
C GLN A 172 22.82 -6.02 -10.15
N VAL A 173 22.32 -4.81 -10.38
CA VAL A 173 22.38 -4.14 -11.69
C VAL A 173 23.83 -3.79 -12.04
N ASN A 174 24.56 -3.13 -11.14
CA ASN A 174 25.91 -2.67 -11.46
C ASN A 174 26.91 -3.83 -11.56
N LEU A 175 26.80 -4.87 -10.72
CA LEU A 175 27.66 -6.05 -10.89
C LEU A 175 27.31 -6.85 -12.15
N SER A 176 26.03 -6.97 -12.49
CA SER A 176 25.64 -7.61 -13.75
C SER A 176 26.25 -6.88 -14.94
N PHE A 177 26.20 -5.54 -14.92
CA PHE A 177 26.86 -4.71 -15.93
C PHE A 177 28.38 -4.92 -15.96
N LEU A 178 29.05 -4.82 -14.81
CA LEU A 178 30.51 -4.90 -14.72
C LEU A 178 31.07 -6.29 -15.08
N LEU A 179 30.28 -7.35 -14.90
CA LEU A 179 30.63 -8.74 -15.22
C LEU A 179 30.15 -9.17 -16.62
N GLY A 180 29.49 -8.29 -17.38
CA GLY A 180 29.03 -8.59 -18.73
C GLY A 180 27.77 -9.47 -18.80
N LEU A 181 26.94 -9.46 -17.76
CA LEU A 181 25.62 -10.11 -17.71
C LEU A 181 24.52 -9.23 -18.31
N ASP A 182 23.35 -9.82 -18.55
CA ASP A 182 22.18 -9.04 -18.97
C ASP A 182 21.68 -8.14 -17.82
N VAL A 183 21.73 -6.82 -18.05
CA VAL A 183 21.28 -5.81 -17.09
C VAL A 183 19.76 -5.71 -17.01
N GLU A 184 19.02 -6.17 -18.02
CA GLU A 184 17.56 -6.10 -18.00
C GLU A 184 16.94 -7.08 -16.99
N LEU A 185 17.60 -8.20 -16.70
CA LEU A 185 17.14 -9.17 -15.71
C LEU A 185 17.11 -8.59 -14.28
N PRO A 186 18.21 -8.06 -13.70
CA PRO A 186 18.14 -7.44 -12.37
C PRO A 186 17.23 -6.20 -12.32
N ARG A 187 17.06 -5.48 -13.45
CA ARG A 187 16.06 -4.40 -13.58
C ARG A 187 14.64 -4.92 -13.47
N ALA A 188 14.33 -6.01 -14.18
CA ALA A 188 13.02 -6.67 -14.13
C ALA A 188 12.74 -7.20 -12.71
N TRP A 189 13.73 -7.79 -12.04
CA TRP A 189 13.64 -8.19 -10.63
C TRP A 189 13.29 -7.02 -9.72
N GLN A 190 13.89 -5.84 -9.94
CA GLN A 190 13.56 -4.67 -9.16
C GLN A 190 12.13 -4.17 -9.43
N ARG A 191 11.69 -4.11 -10.69
CA ARG A 191 10.29 -3.76 -11.04
C ARG A 191 9.28 -4.72 -10.41
N LEU A 192 9.58 -6.02 -10.41
CA LEU A 192 8.76 -7.03 -9.74
C LEU A 192 8.66 -6.76 -8.23
N ARG A 193 9.79 -6.49 -7.57
CA ARG A 193 9.82 -6.14 -6.13
C ARG A 193 8.99 -4.90 -5.81
N GLU A 194 8.97 -3.91 -6.69
CA GLU A 194 8.15 -2.72 -6.51
C GLU A 194 6.65 -3.03 -6.62
N ARG A 195 6.25 -3.82 -7.61
CA ARG A 195 4.87 -4.28 -7.77
C ARG A 195 4.40 -5.11 -6.59
N GLU A 196 5.24 -6.02 -6.09
CA GLU A 196 4.94 -6.80 -4.88
C GLU A 196 4.81 -5.92 -3.64
N ARG A 197 5.71 -4.93 -3.46
CA ARG A 197 5.60 -3.97 -2.35
C ARG A 197 4.33 -3.15 -2.44
N GLN A 198 3.98 -2.67 -3.63
CA GLN A 198 2.72 -1.95 -3.87
C GLN A 198 1.53 -2.84 -3.51
N MET A 199 1.55 -4.12 -3.90
CA MET A 199 0.51 -5.08 -3.55
C MET A 199 0.41 -5.33 -2.05
N ASP A 200 1.54 -5.49 -1.37
CA ASP A 200 1.56 -5.62 0.08
C ASP A 200 1.04 -4.37 0.79
N THR A 201 1.33 -3.17 0.26
CA THR A 201 0.77 -1.92 0.81
C THR A 201 -0.73 -1.81 0.58
N LEU A 202 -1.24 -2.19 -0.60
CA LEU A 202 -2.67 -2.23 -0.89
C LEU A 202 -3.38 -3.23 0.03
N ARG A 203 -2.79 -4.39 0.25
CA ARG A 203 -3.30 -5.39 1.20
C ARG A 203 -3.33 -4.87 2.63
N LYS A 204 -2.29 -4.16 3.08
CA LYS A 204 -2.25 -3.56 4.42
C LYS A 204 -3.27 -2.43 4.57
N ALA A 205 -3.45 -1.59 3.55
CA ALA A 205 -4.45 -0.52 3.55
C ALA A 205 -5.88 -1.09 3.61
N ALA A 206 -6.15 -2.15 2.86
CA ALA A 206 -7.42 -2.88 2.93
C ALA A 206 -7.70 -3.44 4.32
N LYS A 207 -6.68 -3.91 5.04
CA LYS A 207 -6.81 -4.39 6.43
C LYS A 207 -6.95 -3.27 7.48
N GLY A 208 -6.38 -2.09 7.25
CA GLY A 208 -6.24 -1.03 8.25
C GLY A 208 -7.30 0.09 8.22
N GLY A 209 -8.09 0.20 7.16
CA GLY A 209 -9.20 1.17 7.09
C GLY A 209 -10.49 0.66 7.74
N ALA A 210 -11.58 1.44 7.68
CA ALA A 210 -12.96 1.02 7.99
C ALA A 210 -13.48 -0.15 7.10
N LEU A 211 -12.58 -0.73 6.31
CA LEU A 211 -12.70 -1.85 5.38
C LEU A 211 -12.04 -3.14 5.95
N GLY A 212 -11.80 -3.22 7.26
CA GLY A 212 -11.07 -4.29 7.96
C GLY A 212 -11.53 -5.74 7.69
N ASP A 213 -12.66 -5.93 7.00
CA ASP A 213 -13.19 -7.22 6.58
C ASP A 213 -12.90 -7.58 5.10
N ILE A 214 -12.14 -6.77 4.34
CA ILE A 214 -11.86 -7.08 2.92
C ILE A 214 -11.00 -8.34 2.75
N VAL A 215 -10.24 -8.75 3.77
CA VAL A 215 -9.24 -9.82 3.63
C VAL A 215 -9.70 -11.11 4.30
N GLY A 216 -10.82 -11.66 3.83
CA GLY A 216 -11.15 -13.08 3.98
C GLY A 216 -10.40 -13.93 2.94
N ASN A 217 -10.26 -15.23 3.19
CA ASN A 217 -9.89 -16.19 2.15
C ASN A 217 -10.99 -16.20 1.08
N SER A 218 -10.66 -16.17 -0.22
CA SER A 218 -11.68 -16.19 -1.29
C SER A 218 -12.65 -17.36 -1.13
N GLY A 219 -12.19 -18.51 -0.65
CA GLY A 219 -13.02 -19.68 -0.37
C GLY A 219 -14.00 -19.49 0.79
N GLU A 220 -13.62 -18.77 1.85
CA GLU A 220 -14.51 -18.45 2.98
C GLU A 220 -15.59 -17.47 2.53
N LEU A 221 -15.20 -16.41 1.83
CA LEU A 221 -16.13 -15.41 1.28
C LEU A 221 -17.10 -16.02 0.26
N ALA A 222 -16.66 -16.98 -0.56
CA ALA A 222 -17.53 -17.70 -1.48
C ALA A 222 -18.61 -18.49 -0.73
N SER A 223 -18.24 -19.19 0.35
CA SER A 223 -19.18 -19.94 1.18
C SER A 223 -20.17 -19.03 1.90
N GLU A 224 -19.70 -17.90 2.44
CA GLU A 224 -20.56 -16.90 3.09
C GLU A 224 -21.54 -16.25 2.10
N LEU A 225 -21.04 -15.89 0.91
CA LEU A 225 -21.87 -15.32 -0.15
C LEU A 225 -22.96 -16.30 -0.59
N ALA A 226 -22.60 -17.57 -0.84
CA ALA A 226 -23.56 -18.60 -1.22
C ALA A 226 -24.65 -18.80 -0.15
N GLY A 227 -24.28 -18.82 1.13
CA GLY A 227 -25.25 -18.90 2.23
C GLY A 227 -26.15 -17.67 2.31
N ALA A 228 -25.60 -16.47 2.16
CA ALA A 228 -26.37 -15.23 2.20
C ALA A 228 -27.33 -15.10 0.99
N GLU A 229 -26.91 -15.55 -0.20
CA GLU A 229 -27.75 -15.60 -1.40
C GLU A 229 -28.89 -16.61 -1.25
N ASP A 230 -28.61 -17.80 -0.70
CA ASP A 230 -29.64 -18.81 -0.42
C ASP A 230 -30.69 -18.32 0.60
N GLU A 231 -30.23 -17.70 1.68
CA GLU A 231 -31.11 -17.10 2.68
C GLU A 231 -31.99 -15.97 2.08
N LEU A 232 -31.41 -15.13 1.21
CA LEU A 232 -32.14 -14.07 0.52
C LEU A 232 -33.18 -14.64 -0.44
N ASN A 233 -32.82 -15.66 -1.22
CA ASN A 233 -33.71 -16.32 -2.17
C ASN A 233 -34.88 -17.01 -1.45
N THR A 234 -34.58 -17.68 -0.33
CA THR A 234 -35.60 -18.33 0.51
C THR A 234 -36.59 -17.31 1.07
N LEU A 235 -36.09 -16.19 1.63
CA LEU A 235 -36.95 -15.13 2.15
C LEU A 235 -37.78 -14.46 1.06
N THR A 236 -37.18 -14.22 -0.12
CA THR A 236 -37.85 -13.61 -1.26
C THR A 236 -38.97 -14.51 -1.79
N SER A 237 -38.74 -15.82 -1.86
CA SER A 237 -39.76 -16.80 -2.26
C SER A 237 -40.88 -16.88 -1.24
N ALA A 238 -40.57 -16.92 0.06
CA ALA A 238 -41.56 -16.92 1.13
C ALA A 238 -42.46 -15.66 1.12
N VAL A 239 -41.92 -14.50 0.72
CA VAL A 239 -42.70 -13.26 0.53
C VAL A 239 -43.53 -13.30 -0.74
N ALA A 240 -43.02 -13.87 -1.84
CA ALA A 240 -43.76 -14.01 -3.09
C ALA A 240 -44.98 -14.94 -2.94
N ASP A 241 -44.84 -16.00 -2.13
CA ASP A 241 -45.91 -16.95 -1.82
C ASP A 241 -46.84 -16.47 -0.68
N PHE A 242 -46.55 -15.30 -0.09
CA PHE A 242 -47.34 -14.75 1.02
C PHE A 242 -48.76 -14.41 0.56
N THR A 243 -49.71 -15.29 0.89
CA THR A 243 -51.12 -15.11 0.57
C THR A 243 -51.87 -14.55 1.78
N VAL A 244 -52.51 -13.39 1.62
CA VAL A 244 -53.44 -12.85 2.63
C VAL A 244 -54.65 -13.80 2.70
N ILE A 245 -54.89 -14.38 3.88
CA ILE A 245 -55.88 -15.45 4.08
C ILE A 245 -57.28 -15.01 3.58
N PRO A 246 -58.01 -15.82 2.77
CA PRO A 246 -59.34 -15.50 2.24
C PRO A 246 -60.39 -15.11 3.30
N THR A 247 -60.19 -15.54 4.55
CA THR A 247 -61.05 -15.28 5.69
C THR A 247 -61.24 -13.78 5.98
N TYR A 248 -60.27 -12.92 5.65
CA TYR A 248 -60.40 -11.47 5.86
C TYR A 248 -61.48 -10.84 4.99
N VAL A 249 -61.49 -11.18 3.70
CA VAL A 249 -62.47 -10.69 2.73
C VAL A 249 -63.88 -11.11 3.14
N THR A 250 -64.04 -12.34 3.64
CA THR A 250 -65.34 -12.84 4.09
C THR A 250 -65.81 -12.16 5.38
N VAL A 251 -64.91 -11.90 6.34
CA VAL A 251 -65.24 -11.23 7.60
C VAL A 251 -65.57 -9.75 7.36
N GLU A 252 -64.86 -9.07 6.45
CA GLU A 252 -65.15 -7.68 6.07
C GLU A 252 -66.54 -7.54 5.41
N ALA A 253 -66.86 -8.44 4.47
CA ALA A 253 -68.17 -8.48 3.83
C ALA A 253 -69.29 -8.73 4.87
N GLU A 254 -69.05 -9.61 5.82
CA GLU A 254 -70.00 -9.91 6.89
C GLU A 254 -70.20 -8.73 7.86
N VAL A 255 -69.13 -8.08 8.33
CA VAL A 255 -69.18 -6.87 9.18
C VAL A 255 -69.95 -5.74 8.49
N THR A 256 -69.77 -5.58 7.19
CA THR A 256 -70.49 -4.59 6.37
C THR A 256 -71.98 -4.92 6.29
N ARG A 257 -72.33 -6.19 6.03
CA ARG A 257 -73.71 -6.69 6.01
C ARG A 257 -74.41 -6.47 7.36
N LEU A 258 -73.75 -6.83 8.47
CA LEU A 258 -74.28 -6.61 9.82
C LEU A 258 -74.50 -5.12 10.10
N GLY A 259 -73.59 -4.25 9.64
CA GLY A 259 -73.73 -2.79 9.74
C GLY A 259 -74.94 -2.24 8.98
N GLN A 260 -75.22 -2.73 7.77
CA GLN A 260 -76.42 -2.37 7.03
C GLN A 260 -77.70 -2.79 7.77
N ARG A 261 -77.70 -4.00 8.35
CA ARG A 261 -78.85 -4.52 9.10
C ARG A 261 -79.14 -3.76 10.39
N ILE A 262 -78.09 -3.35 11.12
CA ILE A 262 -78.23 -2.45 12.28
C ILE A 262 -78.89 -1.13 11.89
N ARG A 263 -78.49 -0.53 10.74
CA ARG A 263 -79.13 0.70 10.26
C ARG A 263 -80.61 0.50 9.95
N GLY A 264 -80.97 -0.61 9.30
CA GLY A 264 -82.37 -0.96 9.04
C GLY A 264 -83.19 -1.08 10.32
N LEU A 265 -82.67 -1.81 11.33
CA LEU A 265 -83.33 -1.97 12.62
C LEU A 265 -83.45 -0.64 13.38
N ASN A 266 -82.43 0.21 13.36
CA ASN A 266 -82.49 1.53 13.99
C ASN A 266 -83.58 2.41 13.37
N ASN A 267 -83.68 2.43 12.03
CA ASN A 267 -84.72 3.18 11.34
C ASN A 267 -86.12 2.69 11.73
N GLN A 268 -86.31 1.37 11.80
CA GLN A 268 -87.59 0.77 12.22
C GLN A 268 -87.91 1.13 13.68
N ILE A 269 -86.95 1.03 14.59
CA ILE A 269 -87.14 1.39 16.01
C ILE A 269 -87.53 2.87 16.16
N VAL A 270 -86.92 3.77 15.38
CA VAL A 270 -87.29 5.20 15.41
C VAL A 270 -88.73 5.39 14.92
N SER A 271 -89.08 4.78 13.78
CA SER A 271 -90.44 4.87 13.24
C SER A 271 -91.50 4.27 14.18
N ASP A 272 -91.20 3.12 14.79
CA ASP A 272 -92.10 2.44 15.74
C ASP A 272 -92.29 3.29 17.02
N ARG A 273 -91.25 4.00 17.49
CA ARG A 273 -91.36 4.92 18.64
C ARG A 273 -92.22 6.13 18.31
N GLU A 274 -92.05 6.72 17.13
CA GLU A 274 -92.89 7.85 16.68
C GLU A 274 -94.35 7.44 16.56
N TYR A 275 -94.61 6.26 15.98
CA TYR A 275 -95.96 5.72 15.86
C TYR A 275 -96.57 5.36 17.22
N LEU A 276 -95.78 4.78 18.13
CA LEU A 276 -96.20 4.51 19.50
C LEU A 276 -96.65 5.79 20.21
N ALA A 277 -95.87 6.87 20.11
CA ALA A 277 -96.21 8.16 20.72
C ALA A 277 -97.54 8.72 20.18
N GLN A 278 -97.82 8.55 18.88
CA GLN A 278 -99.10 8.94 18.28
C GLN A 278 -100.27 8.09 18.79
N LEU A 279 -100.07 6.78 18.94
CA LEU A 279 -101.07 5.85 19.47
C LEU A 279 -101.38 6.14 20.95
N GLU A 280 -100.35 6.42 21.75
CA GLU A 280 -100.50 6.80 23.16
C GLU A 280 -101.26 8.11 23.32
N SER A 281 -100.92 9.13 22.52
CA SER A 281 -101.67 10.40 22.48
C SER A 281 -103.14 10.17 22.11
N SER A 282 -103.39 9.35 21.08
CA SER A 282 -104.76 9.02 20.64
C SER A 282 -105.54 8.22 21.70
N PHE A 283 -104.85 7.40 22.49
CA PHE A 283 -105.45 6.62 23.57
C PHE A 283 -105.84 7.51 24.76
N ASP A 284 -105.01 8.51 25.08
CA ASP A 284 -105.27 9.48 26.16
C ASP A 284 -106.46 10.40 25.83
N GLU A 285 -106.56 10.85 24.57
CA GLU A 285 -107.73 11.60 24.06
C GLU A 285 -109.04 10.81 24.20
N VAL A 286 -109.01 9.50 23.91
CA VAL A 286 -110.17 8.60 24.08
C VAL A 286 -110.44 8.30 25.57
N GLN A 287 -109.44 8.43 26.46
CA GLN A 287 -109.65 8.32 27.91
C GLN A 287 -110.35 9.53 28.52
N THR A 288 -110.02 10.73 28.05
CA THR A 288 -110.52 12.01 28.59
C THR A 288 -111.90 12.42 28.06
N ALA A 289 -112.38 11.83 26.97
CA ALA A 289 -113.74 12.02 26.46
C ALA A 289 -114.81 11.43 27.41
N ARG A 290 -115.22 12.19 28.43
CA ARG A 290 -116.50 11.99 29.13
C ARG A 290 -117.58 12.78 28.39
N SER A 291 -118.64 12.10 27.96
CA SER A 291 -119.87 12.77 27.53
C SER A 291 -120.45 13.53 28.72
N ALA A 292 -120.41 14.87 28.68
CA ALA A 292 -121.23 15.68 29.58
C ALA A 292 -122.68 15.21 29.45
N GLY A 293 -123.31 14.87 30.57
CA GLY A 293 -124.64 14.28 30.60
C GLY A 293 -125.66 15.19 29.92
N LEU A 294 -125.95 14.92 28.65
CA LEU A 294 -126.91 15.69 27.86
C LEU A 294 -128.30 15.64 28.52
N VAL A 295 -128.59 14.57 29.26
CA VAL A 295 -129.78 14.39 30.11
C VAL A 295 -129.89 15.49 31.18
N GLU A 296 -128.77 15.88 31.81
CA GLU A 296 -128.74 16.99 32.78
C GLU A 296 -128.93 18.35 32.10
N LEU A 297 -128.41 18.50 30.86
CA LEU A 297 -128.56 19.72 30.06
C LEU A 297 -130.02 19.95 29.59
N TYR A 298 -130.73 18.88 29.21
CA TYR A 298 -132.14 18.95 28.80
C TYR A 298 -133.10 19.03 30.01
N ALA A 299 -132.76 18.41 31.15
CA ALA A 299 -133.50 18.57 32.40
C ALA A 299 -133.43 20.01 32.95
N ALA A 300 -132.29 20.69 32.76
CA ALA A 300 -132.14 22.11 33.09
C ALA A 300 -132.92 23.05 32.15
N ALA A 301 -133.42 22.56 31.01
CA ALA A 301 -134.14 23.33 30.00
C ALA A 301 -135.69 23.18 30.05
N GLU A 302 -136.25 22.49 31.06
CA GLU A 302 -137.69 22.26 31.27
C GLU A 302 -138.48 21.67 30.07
N VAL A 303 -137.79 20.97 29.16
CA VAL A 303 -138.41 20.30 28.02
C VAL A 303 -138.82 18.87 28.40
N GLN A 304 -140.13 18.57 28.42
CA GLN A 304 -140.64 17.20 28.58
C GLN A 304 -140.40 16.38 27.30
N LEU A 305 -139.35 15.57 27.29
CA LEU A 305 -139.06 14.64 26.19
C LEU A 305 -140.01 13.42 26.26
N PRO A 306 -140.70 13.06 25.15
CA PRO A 306 -141.51 11.84 25.09
C PRO A 306 -140.67 10.59 25.39
N ALA A 307 -141.26 9.58 26.05
CA ALA A 307 -140.55 8.35 26.44
C ALA A 307 -139.81 7.64 25.28
N VAL A 308 -140.27 7.82 24.04
CA VAL A 308 -139.63 7.30 22.82
C VAL A 308 -138.28 7.98 22.50
N ALA A 309 -138.11 9.26 22.87
CA ALA A 309 -136.88 10.01 22.64
C ALA A 309 -135.78 9.68 23.68
N LEU A 310 -136.16 9.31 24.90
CA LEU A 310 -135.24 8.80 25.93
C LEU A 310 -134.67 7.43 25.54
N ALA A 311 -135.50 6.52 25.00
CA ALA A 311 -135.06 5.22 24.52
C ALA A 311 -134.06 5.33 23.34
N ALA A 312 -134.33 6.22 22.38
CA ALA A 312 -133.42 6.45 21.25
C ALA A 312 -132.08 7.09 21.68
N TYR A 313 -132.07 7.89 22.76
CA TYR A 313 -130.85 8.46 23.32
C TYR A 313 -130.02 7.39 24.07
N ASP A 314 -130.65 6.54 24.87
CA ASP A 314 -129.99 5.41 25.53
C ASP A 314 -129.38 4.45 24.50
N ASP A 315 -130.06 4.20 23.38
CA ASP A 315 -129.52 3.41 22.27
C ASP A 315 -128.29 4.06 21.62
N VAL A 316 -128.28 5.38 21.43
CA VAL A 316 -127.14 6.13 20.88
C VAL A 316 -125.98 6.21 21.87
N GLN A 317 -126.25 6.38 23.16
CA GLN A 317 -125.24 6.40 24.20
C GLN A 317 -124.59 5.02 24.36
N THR A 318 -125.39 3.95 24.33
CA THR A 318 -124.90 2.56 24.33
C THR A 318 -124.04 2.27 23.09
N PHE A 319 -124.43 2.77 21.91
CA PHE A 319 -123.62 2.66 20.70
C PHE A 319 -122.31 3.46 20.79
N HIS A 320 -122.34 4.69 21.31
CA HIS A 320 -121.16 5.52 21.52
C HIS A 320 -120.17 4.87 22.51
N ASP A 321 -120.68 4.37 23.64
CA ASP A 321 -119.89 3.64 24.63
C ASP A 321 -119.29 2.36 24.04
N SER A 322 -120.02 1.67 23.15
CA SER A 322 -119.49 0.51 22.43
C SER A 322 -118.38 0.88 21.44
N ILE A 323 -118.45 2.04 20.77
CA ILE A 323 -117.40 2.53 19.87
C ILE A 323 -116.16 2.95 20.67
N ILE A 324 -116.32 3.67 21.78
CA ILE A 324 -115.20 4.06 22.65
C ILE A 324 -114.53 2.82 23.25
N ALA A 325 -115.31 1.84 23.73
CA ALA A 325 -114.77 0.59 24.24
C ALA A 325 -113.97 -0.19 23.18
N ASN A 326 -114.52 -0.33 21.96
CA ASN A 326 -113.82 -0.97 20.85
C ASN A 326 -112.55 -0.21 20.44
N ARG A 327 -112.60 1.12 20.37
CA ARG A 327 -111.44 1.96 20.03
C ARG A 327 -110.34 1.88 21.09
N ARG A 328 -110.70 1.84 22.38
CA ARG A 328 -109.75 1.60 23.48
C ARG A 328 -109.12 0.22 23.36
N GLN A 329 -109.91 -0.81 23.08
CA GLN A 329 -109.40 -2.18 22.93
C GLN A 329 -108.43 -2.29 21.74
N TYR A 330 -108.75 -1.67 20.61
CA TYR A 330 -107.88 -1.62 19.44
C TYR A 330 -106.57 -0.88 19.74
N LEU A 331 -106.63 0.35 20.26
CA LEU A 331 -105.45 1.15 20.58
C LEU A 331 -104.56 0.47 21.64
N ALA A 332 -105.15 -0.13 22.68
CA ALA A 332 -104.40 -0.88 23.68
C ALA A 332 -103.76 -2.16 23.11
N ALA A 333 -104.41 -2.84 22.17
CA ALA A 333 -103.83 -3.99 21.48
C ALA A 333 -102.67 -3.56 20.57
N GLU A 334 -102.83 -2.45 19.85
CA GLU A 334 -101.82 -1.93 18.92
C GLU A 334 -100.59 -1.36 19.67
N ILE A 335 -100.79 -0.64 20.77
CA ILE A 335 -99.70 -0.19 21.68
C ILE A 335 -98.91 -1.38 22.21
N ARG A 336 -99.58 -2.47 22.61
CA ARG A 336 -98.90 -3.70 23.05
C ARG A 336 -98.12 -4.35 21.92
N ARG A 337 -98.66 -4.38 20.71
CA ARG A 337 -97.98 -4.93 19.52
C ARG A 337 -96.70 -4.14 19.23
N ILE A 338 -96.79 -2.82 19.11
CA ILE A 338 -95.63 -1.95 18.82
C ILE A 338 -94.58 -2.02 19.92
N ASN A 339 -94.97 -2.07 21.21
CA ASN A 339 -94.01 -2.29 22.30
C ASN A 339 -93.32 -3.66 22.22
N GLY A 340 -94.04 -4.71 21.79
CA GLY A 340 -93.47 -6.02 21.53
C GLY A 340 -92.44 -5.99 20.39
N ASP A 341 -92.77 -5.30 19.30
CA ASP A 341 -91.89 -5.11 18.14
C ASP A 341 -90.64 -4.31 18.52
N LEU A 342 -90.79 -3.22 19.29
CA LEU A 342 -89.67 -2.42 19.80
C LEU A 342 -88.72 -3.23 20.68
N THR A 343 -89.26 -4.05 21.58
CA THR A 343 -88.45 -4.91 22.46
C THR A 343 -87.67 -5.93 21.64
N THR A 344 -88.33 -6.55 20.67
CA THR A 344 -87.73 -7.56 19.78
C THR A 344 -86.64 -6.97 18.88
N ASN A 345 -86.94 -5.85 18.20
CA ASN A 345 -86.02 -5.18 17.29
C ASN A 345 -84.80 -4.61 18.03
N THR A 346 -84.99 -4.10 19.25
CA THR A 346 -83.88 -3.59 20.09
C THR A 346 -82.95 -4.72 20.52
N ALA A 347 -83.50 -5.84 21.00
CA ALA A 347 -82.71 -7.00 21.40
C ALA A 347 -81.92 -7.59 20.22
N GLU A 348 -82.53 -7.68 19.03
CA GLU A 348 -81.87 -8.16 17.82
C GLU A 348 -80.76 -7.21 17.35
N ARG A 349 -80.99 -5.90 17.44
CA ARG A 349 -79.96 -4.88 17.12
C ARG A 349 -78.75 -5.02 18.03
N ASP A 350 -78.94 -5.20 19.33
CA ASP A 350 -77.85 -5.36 20.29
C ASP A 350 -77.08 -6.67 20.07
N ARG A 351 -77.78 -7.77 19.75
CA ARG A 351 -77.16 -9.05 19.38
C ARG A 351 -76.27 -8.91 18.14
N ILE A 352 -76.79 -8.29 17.07
CA ILE A 352 -76.04 -8.05 15.82
C ILE A 352 -74.88 -7.08 16.05
N ALA A 353 -75.03 -6.07 16.92
CA ALA A 353 -73.95 -5.16 17.29
C ALA A 353 -72.81 -5.87 18.01
N GLY A 354 -73.11 -6.84 18.89
CA GLY A 354 -72.12 -7.73 19.50
C GLY A 354 -71.34 -8.52 18.44
N GLN A 355 -72.04 -9.20 17.53
CA GLN A 355 -71.42 -9.98 16.44
C GLN A 355 -70.54 -9.10 15.53
N ARG A 356 -70.99 -7.88 15.22
CA ARG A 356 -70.22 -6.92 14.42
C ARG A 356 -68.95 -6.46 15.15
N SER A 357 -69.02 -6.26 16.46
CA SER A 357 -67.87 -5.89 17.30
C SER A 357 -66.81 -6.99 17.31
N ASP A 358 -67.23 -8.25 17.38
CA ASP A 358 -66.31 -9.41 17.34
C ASP A 358 -65.63 -9.53 15.97
N GLY A 359 -66.38 -9.35 14.88
CA GLY A 359 -65.81 -9.30 13.53
C GLY A 359 -64.81 -8.15 13.34
N LEU A 360 -65.09 -6.96 13.89
CA LEU A 360 -64.17 -5.81 13.84
C LEU A 360 -62.89 -6.06 14.66
N ARG A 361 -62.97 -6.73 15.82
CA ARG A 361 -61.79 -7.12 16.61
C ARG A 361 -60.91 -8.11 15.86
N LEU A 362 -61.52 -9.07 15.15
CA LEU A 362 -60.79 -10.02 14.32
C LEU A 362 -60.07 -9.33 13.15
N LEU A 363 -60.71 -8.38 12.46
CA LEU A 363 -60.06 -7.58 11.41
C LEU A 363 -58.90 -6.72 11.95
N ALA A 364 -59.07 -6.10 13.12
CA ALA A 364 -58.02 -5.30 13.75
C ALA A 364 -56.81 -6.13 14.21
N SER A 365 -56.98 -7.43 14.48
CA SER A 365 -55.90 -8.35 14.84
C SER A 365 -55.07 -8.86 13.64
N GLY A 366 -55.44 -8.50 12.41
CA GLY A 366 -54.78 -8.97 11.18
C GLY A 366 -53.53 -8.22 10.77
N GLY A 367 -52.41 -8.47 11.46
CA GLY A 367 -51.07 -7.91 11.18
C GLY A 367 -50.39 -8.34 9.87
N ALA A 368 -51.11 -8.88 8.88
CA ALA A 368 -50.52 -9.44 7.66
C ALA A 368 -49.76 -8.40 6.80
N VAL A 369 -50.25 -7.14 6.77
CA VAL A 369 -49.59 -6.05 6.03
C VAL A 369 -48.34 -5.55 6.76
N GLU A 370 -48.38 -5.46 8.09
CA GLU A 370 -47.22 -5.07 8.90
C GLU A 370 -46.11 -6.14 8.80
N THR A 371 -46.47 -7.42 8.89
CA THR A 371 -45.54 -8.54 8.66
C THR A 371 -44.94 -8.50 7.26
N LEU A 372 -45.74 -8.21 6.22
CA LEU A 372 -45.22 -8.07 4.86
C LEU A 372 -44.19 -6.94 4.73
N LEU A 373 -44.46 -5.78 5.33
CA LEU A 373 -43.53 -4.64 5.34
C LEU A 373 -42.24 -4.95 6.10
N GLU A 374 -42.32 -5.70 7.21
CA GLU A 374 -41.14 -6.17 7.95
C GLU A 374 -40.29 -7.13 7.10
N LEU A 375 -40.91 -8.12 6.46
CA LEU A 375 -40.23 -9.06 5.57
C LEU A 375 -39.56 -8.34 4.39
N GLN A 376 -40.22 -7.33 3.80
CA GLN A 376 -39.62 -6.52 2.74
C GLN A 376 -38.40 -5.70 3.21
N ARG A 377 -38.44 -5.13 4.43
CA ARG A 377 -37.27 -4.45 5.01
C ARG A 377 -36.11 -5.42 5.25
N ASP A 378 -36.40 -6.64 5.67
CA ASP A 378 -35.37 -7.65 5.90
C ASP A 378 -34.79 -8.20 4.59
N ILE A 379 -35.59 -8.31 3.52
CA ILE A 379 -35.08 -8.55 2.15
C ILE A 379 -34.09 -7.45 1.77
N ALA A 380 -34.45 -6.18 1.94
CA ALA A 380 -33.57 -5.06 1.58
C ALA A 380 -32.24 -5.09 2.37
N LYS A 381 -32.27 -5.39 3.66
CA LYS A 381 -31.05 -5.56 4.48
C LYS A 381 -30.19 -6.73 3.99
N ARG A 382 -30.80 -7.88 3.70
CA ARG A 382 -30.09 -9.08 3.20
C ARG A 382 -29.50 -8.84 1.81
N GLN A 383 -30.20 -8.11 0.93
CA GLN A 383 -29.68 -7.68 -0.37
C GLN A 383 -28.42 -6.82 -0.21
N VAL A 384 -28.44 -5.82 0.67
CA VAL A 384 -27.25 -4.99 0.94
C VAL A 384 -26.09 -5.85 1.44
N ARG A 385 -26.36 -6.82 2.32
CA ARG A 385 -25.33 -7.76 2.82
C ARG A 385 -24.77 -8.64 1.71
N VAL A 386 -25.62 -9.20 0.85
CA VAL A 386 -25.20 -10.02 -0.31
C VAL A 386 -24.29 -9.20 -1.23
N GLU A 387 -24.66 -7.96 -1.58
CA GLU A 387 -23.80 -7.15 -2.45
C GLU A 387 -22.49 -6.73 -1.79
N GLN A 388 -22.49 -6.47 -0.48
CA GLN A 388 -21.24 -6.24 0.26
C GLN A 388 -20.33 -7.49 0.24
N LEU A 389 -20.88 -8.68 0.45
CA LEU A 389 -20.13 -9.94 0.38
C LEU A 389 -19.64 -10.22 -1.04
N ARG A 390 -20.45 -9.95 -2.07
CA ARG A 390 -20.07 -10.11 -3.47
C ARG A 390 -18.89 -9.21 -3.83
N GLN A 391 -18.96 -7.92 -3.50
CA GLN A 391 -17.85 -6.99 -3.73
C GLN A 391 -16.57 -7.41 -2.99
N ARG A 392 -16.69 -7.92 -1.75
CA ARG A 392 -15.53 -8.44 -1.00
C ARG A 392 -14.94 -9.68 -1.69
N TYR A 393 -15.78 -10.62 -2.11
CA TYR A 393 -15.36 -11.82 -2.82
C TYR A 393 -14.65 -11.49 -4.14
N GLU A 394 -15.22 -10.62 -4.98
CA GLU A 394 -14.62 -10.20 -6.25
C GLU A 394 -13.25 -9.55 -6.05
N ASN A 395 -13.13 -8.67 -5.05
CA ASN A 395 -11.85 -8.04 -4.70
C ASN A 395 -10.83 -9.07 -4.20
N ALA A 396 -11.25 -10.05 -3.39
CA ALA A 396 -10.38 -11.11 -2.89
C ALA A 396 -9.85 -11.99 -4.05
N VAL A 397 -10.74 -12.39 -4.97
CA VAL A 397 -10.36 -13.17 -6.17
C VAL A 397 -9.38 -12.39 -7.04
N ALA A 398 -9.65 -11.11 -7.30
CA ALA A 398 -8.75 -10.25 -8.09
C ALA A 398 -7.36 -10.14 -7.45
N LEU A 399 -7.29 -9.95 -6.13
CA LEU A 399 -6.03 -9.90 -5.39
C LEU A 399 -5.26 -11.22 -5.40
N GLU A 400 -5.95 -12.35 -5.22
CA GLU A 400 -5.34 -13.68 -5.31
C GLU A 400 -4.81 -13.98 -6.71
N SER A 401 -5.57 -13.60 -7.75
CA SER A 401 -5.12 -13.72 -9.15
C SER A 401 -3.85 -12.92 -9.40
N GLN A 402 -3.81 -11.64 -8.99
CA GLN A 402 -2.61 -10.80 -9.13
C GLN A 402 -1.40 -11.35 -8.36
N GLN A 403 -1.61 -11.94 -7.17
CA GLN A 403 -0.53 -12.64 -6.45
C GLN A 403 -0.04 -13.87 -7.20
N GLY A 404 -0.94 -14.63 -7.83
CA GLY A 404 -0.61 -15.75 -8.70
C GLY A 404 0.25 -15.31 -9.89
N GLU A 405 -0.14 -14.22 -10.56
CA GLU A 405 0.61 -13.63 -11.68
C GLU A 405 2.02 -13.20 -11.26
N LEU A 406 2.17 -12.51 -10.12
CA LEU A 406 3.49 -12.09 -9.62
C LEU A 406 4.38 -13.29 -9.27
N ARG A 407 3.81 -14.38 -8.73
CA ARG A 407 4.54 -15.63 -8.47
C ARG A 407 5.01 -16.30 -9.77
N LEU A 408 4.15 -16.33 -10.80
CA LEU A 408 4.50 -16.86 -12.11
C LEU A 408 5.60 -16.03 -12.79
N GLU A 409 5.49 -14.70 -12.71
CA GLU A 409 6.50 -13.77 -13.21
C GLU A 409 7.84 -13.98 -12.50
N ARG A 410 7.82 -14.15 -11.17
CA ARG A 410 9.01 -14.49 -10.37
C ARG A 410 9.69 -15.77 -10.84
N GLN A 411 8.93 -16.85 -11.03
CA GLN A 411 9.46 -18.13 -11.54
C GLN A 411 10.03 -17.98 -12.96
N THR A 412 9.36 -17.20 -13.80
CA THR A 412 9.82 -16.92 -15.17
C THR A 412 11.14 -16.14 -15.16
N LEU A 413 11.27 -15.11 -14.31
CA LEU A 413 12.51 -14.35 -14.15
C LEU A 413 13.65 -15.22 -13.59
N ALA A 414 13.36 -16.12 -12.65
CA ALA A 414 14.36 -17.05 -12.12
C ALA A 414 14.87 -18.00 -13.22
N ALA A 415 13.96 -18.58 -14.02
CA ALA A 415 14.32 -19.44 -15.14
C ALA A 415 15.11 -18.70 -16.22
N ASN A 416 14.72 -17.46 -16.55
CA ASN A 416 15.45 -16.61 -17.49
C ASN A 416 16.86 -16.27 -16.99
N LEU A 417 17.00 -16.01 -15.68
CA LEU A 417 18.30 -15.75 -15.07
C LEU A 417 19.21 -16.98 -15.09
N THR A 418 18.68 -18.17 -14.79
CA THR A 418 19.45 -19.42 -14.92
C THR A 418 19.93 -19.63 -16.36
N ARG A 419 19.07 -19.33 -17.35
CA ARG A 419 19.42 -19.41 -18.76
C ARG A 419 20.52 -18.40 -19.15
N ASP A 420 20.38 -17.14 -18.76
CA ASP A 420 21.37 -16.10 -19.04
C ASP A 420 22.75 -16.46 -18.49
N LEU A 421 22.82 -16.95 -17.25
CA LEU A 421 24.08 -17.41 -16.65
C LEU A 421 24.71 -18.58 -17.41
N ALA A 422 23.89 -19.50 -17.93
CA ALA A 422 24.39 -20.62 -18.74
C ALA A 422 24.91 -20.14 -20.10
N GLU A 423 24.19 -19.25 -20.78
CA GLU A 423 24.58 -18.68 -22.08
C GLU A 423 25.84 -17.81 -21.97
N ARG A 424 26.00 -17.08 -20.86
CA ARG A 424 27.14 -16.19 -20.60
C ARG A 424 28.31 -16.85 -19.88
N GLN A 425 28.33 -18.18 -19.76
CA GLN A 425 29.42 -18.89 -19.09
C GLN A 425 30.80 -18.55 -19.69
N GLN A 426 30.89 -18.37 -21.01
CA GLN A 426 32.15 -17.98 -21.67
C GLN A 426 32.56 -16.53 -21.36
N VAL A 427 31.59 -15.64 -21.17
CA VAL A 427 31.85 -14.23 -20.79
C VAL A 427 32.36 -14.16 -19.34
N LEU A 428 31.81 -14.99 -18.45
CA LEU A 428 32.20 -15.04 -17.04
C LEU A 428 33.50 -15.80 -16.77
N ARG A 429 33.87 -16.74 -17.65
CA ARG A 429 35.03 -17.62 -17.45
C ARG A 429 36.34 -16.86 -17.12
N PRO A 430 36.70 -15.76 -17.82
CA PRO A 430 37.88 -14.98 -17.47
C PRO A 430 37.83 -14.45 -16.03
N ALA A 431 36.66 -13.98 -15.57
CA ALA A 431 36.49 -13.47 -14.20
C ALA A 431 36.79 -14.54 -13.15
N PHE A 432 36.23 -15.74 -13.34
CA PHE A 432 36.45 -16.87 -12.44
C PHE A 432 37.92 -17.28 -12.39
N VAL A 433 38.57 -17.40 -13.55
CA VAL A 433 39.98 -17.82 -13.64
C VAL A 433 40.92 -16.79 -13.03
N ILE A 434 40.68 -15.49 -13.26
CA ILE A 434 41.52 -14.43 -12.69
C ILE A 434 41.40 -14.45 -11.16
N PHE A 435 40.17 -14.48 -10.64
CA PHE A 435 39.94 -14.52 -9.19
C PHE A 435 40.60 -15.73 -8.54
N GLU A 436 40.41 -16.92 -9.11
CA GLU A 436 41.00 -18.16 -8.60
C GLU A 436 42.53 -18.08 -8.57
N ARG A 437 43.17 -17.61 -9.67
CA ARG A 437 44.63 -17.46 -9.75
C ARG A 437 45.18 -16.45 -8.74
N LEU A 438 44.53 -15.30 -8.57
CA LEU A 438 44.92 -14.30 -7.57
C LEU A 438 44.88 -14.90 -6.17
N SER A 439 43.76 -15.55 -5.83
CA SER A 439 43.59 -16.17 -4.51
C SER A 439 44.60 -17.30 -4.25
N GLN A 440 44.96 -18.07 -5.28
CA GLN A 440 45.96 -19.13 -5.19
C GLN A 440 47.37 -18.57 -4.94
N ARG A 441 47.73 -17.47 -5.60
CA ARG A 441 49.05 -16.84 -5.41
C ARG A 441 49.18 -16.13 -4.08
N LEU A 442 48.08 -15.58 -3.55
CA LEU A 442 48.05 -15.08 -2.18
C LEU A 442 48.15 -16.25 -1.19
N TYR A 443 47.27 -17.24 -1.28
CA TYR A 443 47.16 -18.33 -0.32
C TYR A 443 47.60 -19.69 -0.90
N ALA A 444 48.90 -19.82 -1.18
CA ALA A 444 49.48 -21.01 -1.82
C ALA A 444 49.15 -22.35 -1.11
N ASP A 445 48.98 -22.32 0.22
CA ASP A 445 48.76 -23.50 1.07
C ASP A 445 47.27 -23.83 1.33
N GLN A 446 46.34 -23.06 0.74
CA GLN A 446 44.89 -23.20 0.98
C GLN A 446 44.13 -23.61 -0.28
N GLN A 447 42.90 -24.11 -0.10
CA GLN A 447 41.97 -24.26 -1.21
C GLN A 447 41.74 -22.90 -1.87
N HIS A 448 41.73 -22.89 -3.20
CA HIS A 448 41.58 -21.66 -3.98
C HIS A 448 40.25 -20.96 -3.71
N GLY A 449 40.29 -19.63 -3.75
CA GLY A 449 39.10 -18.80 -3.68
C GLY A 449 38.20 -19.00 -4.89
N ARG A 450 36.90 -18.79 -4.70
CA ARG A 450 35.88 -18.92 -5.73
C ARG A 450 35.06 -17.65 -5.84
N LEU A 451 34.93 -17.17 -7.08
CA LEU A 451 33.90 -16.22 -7.47
C LEU A 451 32.70 -17.02 -7.99
N VAL A 452 31.53 -16.81 -7.39
CA VAL A 452 30.30 -17.53 -7.69
C VAL A 452 29.21 -16.52 -8.00
N ILE A 453 28.48 -16.77 -9.08
CA ILE A 453 27.31 -15.98 -9.47
C ILE A 453 26.14 -16.95 -9.56
N ASN A 454 25.17 -16.78 -8.66
CA ASN A 454 24.01 -17.66 -8.56
C ASN A 454 22.75 -16.97 -9.09
N ALA A 455 21.91 -17.73 -9.78
CA ALA A 455 20.52 -17.36 -9.96
C ALA A 455 19.76 -17.70 -8.68
N THR A 456 19.16 -16.69 -8.05
CA THR A 456 18.34 -16.88 -6.84
C THR A 456 16.91 -16.42 -7.10
N ASP A 457 16.01 -16.80 -6.21
CA ASP A 457 14.63 -16.28 -6.20
C ASP A 457 14.54 -14.78 -5.90
N ASN A 458 15.67 -14.09 -5.65
CA ASN A 458 15.73 -12.65 -5.44
C ASN A 458 16.62 -11.93 -6.46
N GLY A 459 16.91 -12.57 -7.59
CA GLY A 459 17.80 -12.07 -8.65
C GLY A 459 19.23 -12.61 -8.57
N PRO A 460 20.15 -12.08 -9.38
CA PRO A 460 21.54 -12.56 -9.39
C PRO A 460 22.21 -12.27 -8.05
N GLU A 461 23.00 -13.21 -7.56
CA GLU A 461 23.81 -13.04 -6.35
C GLU A 461 25.27 -13.35 -6.66
N THR A 462 26.12 -12.34 -6.54
CA THR A 462 27.58 -12.47 -6.70
C THR A 462 28.23 -12.61 -5.34
N SER A 463 29.03 -13.65 -5.16
CA SER A 463 29.81 -13.90 -3.95
C SER A 463 31.24 -14.27 -4.31
N ALA A 464 32.20 -13.75 -3.55
CA ALA A 464 33.62 -14.06 -3.69
C ALA A 464 34.10 -14.55 -2.33
N THR A 465 34.62 -15.78 -2.30
CA THR A 465 34.96 -16.46 -1.05
C THR A 465 36.35 -17.06 -1.13
N ILE A 466 37.09 -16.99 -0.03
CA ILE A 466 38.36 -17.71 0.17
C ILE A 466 38.14 -18.66 1.36
N PRO A 467 38.33 -19.98 1.18
CA PRO A 467 38.10 -20.98 2.21
C PRO A 467 38.78 -20.67 3.55
N ARG A 468 38.16 -21.07 4.67
CA ARG A 468 38.66 -20.94 6.06
C ARG A 468 38.88 -19.51 6.58
N GLY A 469 38.47 -18.48 5.85
CA GLY A 469 38.61 -17.09 6.28
C GLY A 469 37.35 -16.48 6.85
N ARG A 470 37.32 -16.28 8.17
CA ARG A 470 36.41 -15.30 8.82
C ARG A 470 37.16 -14.10 9.40
N SER A 471 38.48 -13.99 9.16
CA SER A 471 39.26 -12.84 9.63
C SER A 471 39.06 -11.63 8.73
N LYS A 472 39.21 -10.44 9.32
CA LYS A 472 39.16 -9.15 8.59
C LYS A 472 40.13 -9.14 7.41
N GLY A 473 41.37 -9.61 7.61
CA GLY A 473 42.39 -9.66 6.57
C GLY A 473 42.00 -10.55 5.38
N ILE A 474 41.34 -11.69 5.60
CA ILE A 474 40.91 -12.55 4.48
C ILE A 474 39.74 -11.91 3.72
N THR A 475 38.77 -11.30 4.41
CA THR A 475 37.70 -10.54 3.75
C THR A 475 38.26 -9.42 2.88
N ASN A 476 39.25 -8.68 3.40
CA ASN A 476 39.92 -7.65 2.63
C ASN A 476 40.64 -8.22 1.39
N MET A 477 41.32 -9.37 1.51
CA MET A 477 41.95 -10.02 0.34
C MET A 477 40.94 -10.57 -0.67
N GLN A 478 39.73 -10.96 -0.23
CA GLN A 478 38.62 -11.25 -1.14
C GLN A 478 38.20 -10.00 -1.93
N VAL A 479 38.12 -8.84 -1.27
CA VAL A 479 37.82 -7.55 -1.93
C VAL A 479 38.92 -7.21 -2.93
N TYR A 480 40.19 -7.31 -2.52
CA TYR A 480 41.34 -7.09 -3.41
C TYR A 480 41.29 -7.97 -4.66
N CYS A 481 41.07 -9.28 -4.51
CA CYS A 481 41.01 -10.21 -5.64
C CYS A 481 39.85 -9.87 -6.57
N PHE A 482 38.71 -9.48 -6.01
CA PHE A 482 37.53 -9.09 -6.78
C PHE A 482 37.78 -7.81 -7.57
N ASP A 483 38.36 -6.78 -6.95
CA ASP A 483 38.60 -5.49 -7.58
C ASP A 483 39.67 -5.60 -8.68
N ILE A 484 40.76 -6.35 -8.44
CA ILE A 484 41.77 -6.65 -9.47
C ILE A 484 41.14 -7.44 -10.62
N THR A 485 40.24 -8.39 -10.33
CA THR A 485 39.49 -9.11 -11.37
C THR A 485 38.69 -8.13 -12.23
N LEU A 486 37.93 -7.22 -11.63
CA LEU A 486 37.12 -6.24 -12.35
C LEU A 486 37.99 -5.30 -13.22
N VAL A 487 39.03 -4.69 -12.67
CA VAL A 487 39.90 -3.79 -13.45
C VAL A 487 40.61 -4.52 -14.59
N THR A 488 41.00 -5.79 -14.39
CA THR A 488 41.60 -6.61 -15.43
C THR A 488 40.62 -6.86 -16.58
N LEU A 489 39.37 -7.25 -16.28
CA LEU A 489 38.34 -7.51 -17.31
C LEU A 489 38.06 -6.28 -18.17
N TRP A 490 37.99 -5.11 -17.55
CA TRP A 490 37.71 -3.85 -18.24
C TRP A 490 38.93 -3.35 -19.03
N SER A 491 40.13 -3.46 -18.47
CA SER A 491 41.37 -3.04 -19.14
C SER A 491 41.64 -3.86 -20.41
N ARG A 492 41.36 -5.18 -20.39
CA ARG A 492 41.44 -6.05 -21.58
C ARG A 492 40.49 -5.64 -22.71
N GLN A 493 39.37 -5.00 -22.36
CA GLN A 493 38.41 -4.47 -23.33
C GLN A 493 38.78 -3.05 -23.79
N GLN A 494 39.90 -2.50 -23.31
CA GLN A 494 40.31 -1.10 -23.52
C GLN A 494 39.22 -0.12 -23.09
N ARG A 495 38.50 -0.46 -22.01
CA ARG A 495 37.41 0.32 -21.42
C ARG A 495 37.59 0.41 -19.91
N GLY A 496 36.74 1.19 -19.25
CA GLY A 496 36.78 1.40 -17.81
C GLY A 496 37.73 2.54 -17.42
N PRO A 497 37.98 2.73 -16.12
CA PRO A 497 38.69 3.92 -15.63
C PRO A 497 40.19 3.95 -15.97
N GLY A 498 40.79 2.82 -16.33
CA GLY A 498 42.23 2.71 -16.53
C GLY A 498 43.06 2.86 -15.25
N PHE A 499 42.42 2.83 -14.08
CA PHE A 499 43.06 2.82 -12.77
C PHE A 499 42.26 2.03 -11.74
N LEU A 500 42.94 1.55 -10.71
CA LEU A 500 42.39 0.97 -9.49
C LEU A 500 43.01 1.69 -8.29
N VAL A 501 42.20 2.07 -7.30
CA VAL A 501 42.68 2.79 -6.12
C VAL A 501 42.22 2.11 -4.83
N HIS A 502 43.18 1.80 -3.96
CA HIS A 502 42.93 1.21 -2.66
C HIS A 502 43.47 2.06 -1.50
N ASP A 503 42.61 2.22 -0.48
CA ASP A 503 42.98 2.82 0.82
C ASP A 503 43.80 1.80 1.65
N SER A 504 44.67 2.28 2.54
CA SER A 504 45.47 1.45 3.46
C SER A 504 44.61 0.50 4.29
N HIS A 505 43.36 0.87 4.56
CA HIS A 505 42.41 0.02 5.29
C HIS A 505 42.12 -1.32 4.62
N LEU A 506 42.39 -1.46 3.31
CA LEU A 506 42.35 -2.75 2.64
C LEU A 506 43.40 -3.73 3.21
N PHE A 507 44.53 -3.23 3.71
CA PHE A 507 45.59 -4.08 4.25
C PHE A 507 45.51 -4.27 5.78
N ASP A 508 44.49 -3.68 6.43
CA ASP A 508 44.25 -3.86 7.86
C ASP A 508 44.08 -5.34 8.25
N GLY A 509 44.94 -5.84 9.14
CA GLY A 509 44.89 -7.21 9.63
C GLY A 509 45.29 -8.26 8.60
N VAL A 510 45.95 -7.84 7.51
CA VAL A 510 46.60 -8.72 6.52
C VAL A 510 48.04 -8.96 6.98
N ASP A 511 48.47 -10.22 6.96
CA ASP A 511 49.85 -10.60 7.28
C ASP A 511 50.86 -10.00 6.28
N GLU A 512 52.07 -9.69 6.73
CA GLU A 512 53.10 -9.02 5.94
C GLU A 512 53.43 -9.78 4.64
N ARG A 513 53.51 -11.12 4.69
CA ARG A 513 53.76 -11.95 3.50
C ARG A 513 52.65 -11.79 2.47
N GLN A 514 51.40 -11.78 2.93
CA GLN A 514 50.22 -11.66 2.07
C GLN A 514 50.13 -10.28 1.43
N ARG A 515 50.46 -9.24 2.20
CA ARG A 515 50.52 -7.86 1.71
C ARG A 515 51.63 -7.69 0.66
N ALA A 516 52.81 -8.24 0.88
CA ALA A 516 53.89 -8.23 -0.10
C ALA A 516 53.47 -8.93 -1.41
N SER A 517 52.86 -10.12 -1.30
CA SER A 517 52.30 -10.83 -2.46
C SER A 517 51.21 -10.02 -3.17
N ALA A 518 50.33 -9.34 -2.45
CA ALA A 518 49.28 -8.50 -3.04
C ALA A 518 49.84 -7.27 -3.76
N LEU A 519 50.90 -6.65 -3.25
CA LEU A 519 51.56 -5.53 -3.93
C LEU A 519 52.24 -6.01 -5.23
N GLN A 520 52.96 -7.13 -5.17
CA GLN A 520 53.57 -7.74 -6.35
C GLN A 520 52.53 -8.11 -7.40
N LEU A 521 51.47 -8.82 -7.02
CA LEU A 521 50.36 -9.15 -7.93
C LEU A 521 49.72 -7.90 -8.53
N GLY A 522 49.57 -6.85 -7.73
CA GLY A 522 49.03 -5.57 -8.20
C GLY A 522 49.92 -4.93 -9.26
N ALA A 523 51.23 -4.89 -9.02
CA ALA A 523 52.21 -4.38 -9.98
C ALA A 523 52.26 -5.20 -11.27
N GLU A 524 52.30 -6.53 -11.16
CA GLU A 524 52.33 -7.44 -12.31
C GLU A 524 51.09 -7.29 -13.19
N TYR A 525 49.89 -7.29 -12.60
CA TYR A 525 48.64 -7.13 -13.36
C TYR A 525 48.51 -5.72 -13.94
N ALA A 526 48.88 -4.67 -13.19
CA ALA A 526 48.88 -3.30 -13.68
C ALA A 526 49.76 -3.15 -14.93
N ALA A 527 50.98 -3.69 -14.89
CA ALA A 527 51.91 -3.67 -16.00
C ALA A 527 51.43 -4.53 -17.19
N ALA A 528 50.91 -5.74 -16.93
CA ALA A 528 50.50 -6.66 -17.98
C ALA A 528 49.21 -6.24 -18.70
N GLU A 529 48.27 -5.64 -17.98
CA GLU A 529 46.92 -5.33 -18.49
C GLU A 529 46.75 -3.83 -18.82
N GLY A 530 47.75 -2.99 -18.53
CA GLY A 530 47.77 -1.58 -18.93
C GLY A 530 46.89 -0.65 -18.09
N PHE A 531 46.72 -0.94 -16.79
CA PHE A 531 46.04 -0.03 -15.86
C PHE A 531 47.01 0.50 -14.79
N GLN A 532 46.63 1.60 -14.15
CA GLN A 532 47.38 2.16 -13.03
C GLN A 532 46.84 1.64 -11.70
N TYR A 533 47.72 1.16 -10.82
CA TYR A 533 47.32 0.76 -9.48
C TYR A 533 47.84 1.76 -8.46
N VAL A 534 46.95 2.47 -7.77
CA VAL A 534 47.29 3.42 -6.70
C VAL A 534 46.90 2.83 -5.36
N VAL A 535 47.85 2.77 -4.43
CA VAL A 535 47.60 2.29 -3.08
C VAL A 535 48.17 3.27 -2.07
N THR A 536 47.40 3.54 -1.02
CA THR A 536 47.90 4.26 0.16
C THR A 536 48.33 3.25 1.21
N LEU A 537 49.46 3.46 1.88
CA LEU A 537 49.96 2.57 2.94
C LEU A 537 50.58 3.37 4.09
N ASN A 538 50.61 2.78 5.28
CA ASN A 538 51.45 3.31 6.35
C ASN A 538 52.90 2.83 6.19
N SER A 539 53.85 3.64 6.62
CA SER A 539 55.29 3.32 6.59
C SER A 539 55.68 2.05 7.39
N ASP A 540 54.95 1.70 8.45
CA ASP A 540 55.11 0.46 9.24
C ASP A 540 54.47 -0.76 8.57
N GLU A 541 53.65 -0.52 7.54
CA GLU A 541 52.97 -1.56 6.76
C GLU A 541 53.68 -1.85 5.43
N ILE A 542 54.78 -1.19 5.10
CA ILE A 542 55.47 -1.45 3.83
C ILE A 542 56.42 -2.65 3.99
N PRO A 543 56.31 -3.72 3.18
CA PRO A 543 57.36 -4.73 3.12
C PRO A 543 58.60 -4.11 2.46
N LYS A 544 59.81 -4.53 2.87
CA LYS A 544 61.06 -4.00 2.28
C LYS A 544 61.22 -4.42 0.82
N GLU A 545 60.94 -5.68 0.55
CA GLU A 545 61.09 -6.33 -0.76
C GLU A 545 59.81 -7.08 -1.11
N LEU A 546 59.49 -7.09 -2.40
CA LEU A 546 58.47 -7.96 -2.97
C LEU A 546 59.02 -9.39 -3.09
N PRO A 547 58.16 -10.43 -3.17
CA PRO A 547 58.63 -11.81 -3.28
C PRO A 547 59.52 -12.14 -4.49
N ASP A 548 59.55 -11.29 -5.53
CA ASP A 548 60.46 -11.39 -6.67
C ASP A 548 61.81 -10.66 -6.48
N GLY A 549 62.01 -10.04 -5.31
CA GLY A 549 63.21 -9.26 -4.96
C GLY A 549 63.16 -7.80 -5.38
N THR A 550 62.06 -7.32 -5.98
CA THR A 550 61.90 -5.91 -6.33
C THR A 550 61.78 -5.05 -5.08
N LEU A 551 62.49 -3.92 -5.02
CA LEU A 551 62.40 -2.98 -3.91
C LEU A 551 61.06 -2.24 -3.97
N VAL A 552 60.33 -2.22 -2.86
CA VAL A 552 59.03 -1.53 -2.82
C VAL A 552 59.18 -0.02 -2.99
N GLU A 553 60.32 0.53 -2.58
CA GLU A 553 60.67 1.95 -2.74
C GLU A 553 60.62 2.42 -4.21
N ASP A 554 60.86 1.54 -5.18
CA ASP A 554 60.81 1.87 -6.61
C ASP A 554 59.40 2.27 -7.08
N PHE A 555 58.37 1.89 -6.30
CA PHE A 555 56.96 2.22 -6.56
C PHE A 555 56.43 3.34 -5.66
N VAL A 556 57.23 3.82 -4.71
CA VAL A 556 56.82 4.85 -3.74
C VAL A 556 56.87 6.23 -4.40
N LEU A 557 55.78 6.99 -4.25
CA LEU A 557 55.77 8.37 -4.73
C LEU A 557 56.75 9.24 -3.92
N PRO A 558 57.44 10.20 -4.57
CA PRO A 558 58.39 11.08 -3.87
C PRO A 558 57.76 11.87 -2.71
N GLN A 559 56.47 12.17 -2.81
CA GLN A 559 55.73 12.89 -1.77
C GLN A 559 55.26 11.91 -0.69
N ARG A 560 55.82 12.06 0.52
CA ARG A 560 55.40 11.33 1.71
C ARG A 560 54.43 12.16 2.54
N LEU A 561 53.36 11.53 3.00
CA LEU A 561 52.40 12.10 3.94
C LEU A 561 52.90 11.82 5.36
N THR A 562 52.65 12.71 6.30
CA THR A 562 52.96 12.45 7.72
C THR A 562 51.90 13.10 8.60
N ASP A 563 51.66 12.53 9.77
CA ASP A 563 50.83 13.14 10.80
C ASP A 563 51.62 14.13 11.68
N HIS A 564 52.94 14.23 11.48
CA HIS A 564 53.83 15.12 12.22
C HIS A 564 53.84 16.54 11.64
N GLY A 565 53.72 17.53 12.53
CA GLY A 565 53.64 18.95 12.15
C GLY A 565 52.24 19.37 11.68
N GLU A 566 52.03 20.69 11.54
CA GLU A 566 50.76 21.24 11.03
C GLU A 566 50.61 21.09 9.51
N ASP A 567 51.73 20.93 8.80
CA ASP A 567 51.88 20.88 7.34
C ASP A 567 52.17 19.48 6.77
N GLY A 568 52.23 18.46 7.64
CA GLY A 568 52.63 17.10 7.28
C GLY A 568 51.64 16.32 6.42
N GLY A 569 50.34 16.62 6.55
CA GLY A 569 49.27 15.89 5.86
C GLY A 569 49.12 16.27 4.38
N LEU A 570 48.27 15.55 3.64
CA LEU A 570 47.99 15.81 2.22
C LEU A 570 47.61 17.28 1.93
N PHE A 571 46.81 17.89 2.82
CA PHE A 571 46.33 19.26 2.65
C PHE A 571 47.32 20.32 3.15
N GLY A 572 48.37 19.92 3.87
CA GLY A 572 49.27 20.85 4.56
C GLY A 572 48.59 21.67 5.65
N ILE A 573 47.49 21.16 6.22
CA ILE A 573 46.76 21.73 7.36
C ILE A 573 46.16 20.59 8.20
N ARG A 574 45.93 20.83 9.50
CA ARG A 574 45.12 19.96 10.37
C ARG A 574 43.68 20.51 10.47
N PHE A 575 42.70 19.60 10.49
CA PHE A 575 41.27 19.88 10.62
C PHE A 575 40.76 19.76 12.06
#